data_AF-A0A3P6DUV7-F1
#
_entry.id   AF-A0A3P6DUV7-F1
#
_cell.length_a   1.000
_cell.length_b   1.000
_cell.length_c   1.000
_cell.angle_alpha   90.00
_cell.angle_beta   90.00
_cell.angle_gamma   90.00
#
_symmetry.space_group_name_H-M   'P 1'
#
loop_
_entity.id
_entity.type
_entity.pdbx_description
1 polymer ?
#
loop_
_entity_poly.entity_id
_entity_poly.type
_entity_poly.pdbx_seq_one_letter_code
_entity_poly.pdbx_strand_id
1 'polypeptide(L)'
;MLGFQLDIKKKYELWSLVGPQPVRFSLLEFENLTGLNCKYIEDLERPHCVVTKELTSFWEMLGVHVEAGPSIQEIIAAFERCEGWFRDDRKRLAYLAIFTGYIEGRKYSTPTRVSLARLVMELERFENYPWGRVAFKVLMDSVKSRDISGCY
;
A
#
# COMPACT_ATOMS: atom_id res chain seq x y z
N MET A 1 -20.67 -2.58 10.05
CA MET A 1 -20.02 -3.88 9.78
C MET A 1 -18.84 -4.18 10.72
N LEU A 2 -18.34 -3.23 11.52
CA LEU A 2 -17.24 -3.47 12.51
C LEU A 2 -17.72 -3.79 13.94
N GLY A 3 -19.04 -3.88 14.18
CA GLY A 3 -19.56 -4.37 15.47
C GLY A 3 -19.54 -5.91 15.48
N PHE A 4 -19.28 -6.51 16.64
CA PHE A 4 -19.33 -7.97 16.85
C PHE A 4 -18.28 -8.79 16.06
N GLN A 5 -17.04 -8.31 16.02
CA GLN A 5 -15.92 -9.13 15.51
C GLN A 5 -15.72 -10.37 16.40
N LEU A 6 -15.58 -11.53 15.77
CA LEU A 6 -15.31 -12.80 16.46
C LEU A 6 -13.80 -12.95 16.69
N ASP A 7 -13.43 -13.42 17.89
CA ASP A 7 -12.05 -13.80 18.19
C ASP A 7 -11.73 -15.15 17.52
N ILE A 8 -10.78 -15.13 16.59
CA ILE A 8 -10.42 -16.29 15.77
C ILE A 8 -8.91 -16.40 15.60
N LYS A 9 -8.41 -17.64 15.59
CA LYS A 9 -6.96 -17.93 15.44
C LYS A 9 -6.39 -17.63 14.05
N LYS A 10 -7.24 -17.51 13.02
CA LYS A 10 -6.77 -17.31 11.63
C LYS A 10 -6.34 -15.86 11.40
N LYS A 11 -5.04 -15.65 11.18
CA LYS A 11 -4.44 -14.30 11.03
C LYS A 11 -5.03 -13.48 9.88
N TYR A 12 -5.37 -14.09 8.75
CA TYR A 12 -5.78 -13.41 7.51
C TYR A 12 -7.27 -13.58 7.18
N GLU A 13 -8.11 -13.78 8.19
CA GLU A 13 -9.56 -13.72 8.08
C GLU A 13 -10.10 -12.74 9.14
N LEU A 14 -11.18 -12.04 8.78
CA LEU A 14 -12.05 -11.32 9.71
C LEU A 14 -13.39 -12.03 9.72
N TRP A 15 -13.94 -12.18 10.91
CA TRP A 15 -15.27 -12.74 11.11
C TRP A 15 -16.08 -11.78 11.95
N SER A 16 -17.33 -11.52 11.55
CA SER A 16 -18.22 -10.61 12.28
C SER A 16 -19.65 -11.14 12.23
N LEU A 17 -20.43 -10.87 13.28
CA LEU A 17 -21.85 -11.22 13.29
C LEU A 17 -22.69 -10.14 12.59
N VAL A 18 -23.53 -10.57 11.66
CA VAL A 18 -24.60 -9.75 11.07
C VAL A 18 -25.92 -10.39 11.47
N GLY A 19 -26.57 -9.81 12.49
CA GLY A 19 -27.64 -10.51 13.20
C GLY A 19 -27.10 -11.80 13.85
N PRO A 20 -27.76 -12.96 13.68
CA PRO A 20 -27.26 -14.23 14.19
C PRO A 20 -26.25 -14.92 13.26
N GLN A 21 -26.00 -14.39 12.05
CA GLN A 21 -25.18 -15.07 11.05
C GLN A 21 -23.72 -14.60 11.08
N PRO A 22 -22.75 -15.52 11.18
CA PRO A 22 -21.34 -15.19 11.04
C PRO A 22 -21.00 -14.93 9.56
N VAL A 23 -20.41 -13.77 9.29
CA VAL A 23 -19.93 -13.39 7.97
C VAL A 23 -18.40 -13.38 7.99
N ARG A 24 -17.81 -13.97 6.96
CA ARG A 24 -16.36 -14.03 6.75
C ARG A 24 -15.92 -12.99 5.73
N PHE A 25 -14.81 -12.33 6.03
CA PHE A 25 -14.07 -11.49 5.09
C PHE A 25 -12.61 -11.97 5.04
N SER A 26 -12.14 -12.30 3.84
CA SER A 26 -10.79 -12.81 3.58
C SER A 26 -10.20 -12.18 2.32
N LEU A 27 -9.02 -12.64 1.91
CA LEU A 27 -8.37 -12.19 0.68
C LEU A 27 -9.26 -12.38 -0.55
N LEU A 28 -10.10 -13.43 -0.58
CA LEU A 28 -11.01 -13.70 -1.69
C LEU A 28 -12.05 -12.58 -1.86
N GLU A 29 -12.74 -12.21 -0.78
CA GLU A 29 -13.70 -11.11 -0.80
C GLU A 29 -13.00 -9.78 -1.11
N PHE A 30 -11.79 -9.58 -0.59
CA PHE A 30 -10.99 -8.40 -0.88
C PHE A 30 -10.62 -8.27 -2.37
N GLU A 31 -10.17 -9.36 -3.00
CA GLU A 31 -9.86 -9.41 -4.43
C GLU A 31 -11.09 -9.09 -5.27
N ASN A 32 -12.23 -9.72 -4.96
CA ASN A 32 -13.49 -9.52 -5.68
C ASN A 32 -14.00 -8.06 -5.58
N LEU A 33 -13.80 -7.40 -4.44
CA LEU A 33 -14.25 -6.02 -4.22
C LEU A 33 -13.33 -4.98 -4.84
N THR A 34 -12.01 -5.19 -4.77
CA THR A 34 -11.02 -4.19 -5.18
C THR A 34 -10.54 -4.37 -6.61
N GLY A 35 -10.64 -5.59 -7.15
CA GLY A 35 -10.04 -5.96 -8.44
C GLY A 35 -8.52 -5.93 -8.44
N LEU A 36 -7.87 -5.71 -7.30
CA LEU A 36 -6.42 -5.67 -7.20
C LEU A 36 -5.84 -7.08 -7.33
N ASN A 37 -4.73 -7.20 -8.07
CA ASN A 37 -4.02 -8.46 -8.24
C ASN A 37 -3.66 -9.08 -6.87
N CYS A 38 -4.16 -10.29 -6.61
CA CYS A 38 -3.87 -11.07 -5.40
C CYS A 38 -3.06 -12.35 -5.69
N LYS A 39 -2.32 -12.43 -6.80
CA LYS A 39 -1.41 -13.55 -7.07
C LYS A 39 -0.37 -13.70 -5.95
N TYR A 40 -0.03 -14.96 -5.64
CA TYR A 40 1.00 -15.25 -4.63
C TYR A 40 2.39 -14.94 -5.17
N ILE A 41 3.23 -14.36 -4.32
CA ILE A 41 4.67 -14.24 -4.49
C ILE A 41 5.34 -14.48 -3.13
N GLU A 42 6.58 -14.97 -3.15
CA GLU A 42 7.34 -15.25 -1.93
C GLU A 42 7.70 -13.95 -1.19
N ASP A 43 8.36 -13.01 -1.88
CA ASP A 43 8.87 -11.77 -1.30
C ASP A 43 7.96 -10.55 -1.57
N LEU A 44 6.81 -10.53 -0.89
CA LEU A 44 5.81 -9.46 -1.03
C LEU A 44 6.27 -8.09 -0.52
N GLU A 45 7.14 -8.03 0.50
CA GLU A 45 7.48 -6.77 1.18
C GLU A 45 8.84 -6.20 0.75
N ARG A 46 9.66 -7.04 0.11
CA ARG A 46 11.04 -6.72 -0.24
C ARG A 46 11.30 -7.08 -1.70
N PRO A 47 10.54 -6.51 -2.65
CA PRO A 47 10.88 -6.67 -4.05
C PRO A 47 12.32 -6.20 -4.28
N HIS A 48 13.12 -7.01 -4.96
CA HIS A 48 14.47 -6.62 -5.35
C HIS A 48 14.39 -5.46 -6.35
N CYS A 49 14.98 -4.31 -6.01
CA CYS A 49 15.15 -3.16 -6.89
C CYS A 49 16.58 -2.64 -6.74
N VAL A 50 17.31 -2.51 -7.84
CA VAL A 50 18.68 -1.98 -7.85
C VAL A 50 18.63 -0.46 -7.73
N VAL A 51 19.48 0.11 -6.86
CA VAL A 51 19.65 1.57 -6.79
C VAL A 51 20.48 2.02 -8.00
N THR A 52 19.80 2.56 -9.01
CA THR A 52 20.42 3.12 -10.21
C THR A 52 20.56 4.64 -10.11
N LYS A 53 21.35 5.25 -11.00
CA LYS A 53 21.44 6.72 -11.08
C LYS A 53 20.10 7.38 -11.39
N GLU A 54 19.29 6.72 -12.23
CA GLU A 54 17.94 7.18 -12.60
C GLU A 54 17.01 7.18 -11.38
N LEU A 55 17.07 6.13 -10.56
CA LEU A 55 16.34 6.06 -9.30
C LEU A 55 16.78 7.19 -8.37
N THR A 56 18.09 7.36 -8.15
CA THR A 56 18.60 8.45 -7.30
C THR A 56 18.14 9.82 -7.80
N SER A 57 18.21 10.08 -9.10
CA SER A 57 17.76 11.35 -9.70
C SER A 57 16.25 11.56 -9.51
N PHE A 58 15.43 10.53 -9.69
CA PHE A 58 13.99 10.62 -9.45
C PHE A 58 13.68 10.89 -7.97
N TRP A 59 14.40 10.27 -7.03
CA TRP A 59 14.26 10.53 -5.59
C TRP A 59 14.67 11.96 -5.22
N GLU A 60 15.74 12.48 -5.82
CA GLU A 60 16.16 13.88 -5.65
C GLU A 60 15.08 14.86 -6.17
N MET A 61 14.43 14.54 -7.29
CA MET A 61 13.31 15.34 -7.81
C MET A 61 12.14 15.38 -6.81
N LEU A 62 11.86 14.27 -6.12
CA LEU A 62 10.87 14.22 -5.02
C LEU A 62 11.32 15.01 -3.77
N GLY A 63 12.61 15.30 -3.62
CA GLY A 63 13.18 15.93 -2.43
C GLY A 63 13.40 14.95 -1.27
N VAL A 64 13.55 13.66 -1.55
CA VAL A 64 13.59 12.59 -0.55
C VAL A 64 14.93 11.85 -0.63
N HIS A 65 15.51 11.52 0.53
CA HIS A 65 16.73 10.71 0.58
C HIS A 65 16.49 9.33 -0.05
N VAL A 66 17.45 8.80 -0.81
CA VAL A 66 17.29 7.57 -1.59
C VAL A 66 16.84 6.36 -0.75
N GLU A 67 17.26 6.28 0.51
CA GLU A 67 16.89 5.22 1.46
C GLU A 67 15.54 5.43 2.18
N ALA A 68 14.87 6.55 1.95
CA ALA A 68 13.55 6.83 2.48
C ALA A 68 12.48 6.70 1.38
N GLY A 69 11.28 6.27 1.75
CA GLY A 69 10.12 6.37 0.88
C GLY A 69 9.45 7.73 1.05
N PRO A 70 8.88 8.31 -0.01
CA PRO A 70 8.21 9.59 0.09
C PRO A 70 6.93 9.48 0.95
N SER A 71 6.64 10.53 1.70
CA SER A 71 5.39 10.77 2.41
C SER A 71 4.33 11.36 1.46
N ILE A 72 3.07 11.43 1.92
CA ILE A 72 2.00 12.09 1.15
C ILE A 72 2.34 13.58 0.95
N GLN A 73 2.94 14.26 1.94
CA GLN A 73 3.30 15.67 1.79
C GLN A 73 4.36 15.88 0.71
N GLU A 74 5.39 15.04 0.66
CA GLU A 74 6.44 15.12 -0.38
C GLU A 74 5.88 14.82 -1.77
N ILE A 75 4.93 13.89 -1.88
CA ILE A 75 4.24 13.61 -3.15
C ILE A 75 3.39 14.81 -3.60
N ILE A 76 2.65 15.46 -2.69
CA ILE A 76 1.88 16.67 -3.00
C ILE A 76 2.81 17.80 -3.47
N ALA A 77 3.91 18.05 -2.74
CA ALA A 77 4.91 19.04 -3.11
C ALA A 77 5.62 18.71 -4.44
N ALA A 78 5.73 17.43 -4.80
CA ALA A 78 6.23 17.01 -6.10
C ALA A 78 5.22 17.32 -7.22
N PHE A 79 3.91 17.13 -7.00
CA PHE A 79 2.88 17.49 -7.98
C PHE A 79 2.88 19.00 -8.28
N GLU A 80 3.11 19.85 -7.29
CA GLU A 80 3.22 21.31 -7.48
C GLU A 80 4.42 21.69 -8.37
N ARG A 81 5.45 20.84 -8.46
CA ARG A 81 6.70 21.08 -9.20
C ARG A 81 6.81 20.27 -10.49
N CYS A 82 5.85 19.39 -10.81
CA CYS A 82 6.01 18.39 -11.87
C CYS A 82 5.66 18.87 -13.29
N GLU A 83 5.30 20.13 -13.49
CA GLU A 83 4.86 20.67 -14.78
C GLU A 83 5.89 20.43 -15.90
N GLY A 84 7.17 20.64 -15.60
CA GLY A 84 8.29 20.45 -16.52
C GLY A 84 8.88 19.03 -16.58
N TRP A 85 8.34 18.08 -15.83
CA TRP A 85 8.92 16.74 -15.74
C TRP A 85 8.65 15.92 -17.01
N PHE A 86 9.51 14.94 -17.28
CA PHE A 86 9.27 13.99 -18.36
C PHE A 86 7.98 13.19 -18.12
N ARG A 87 7.36 12.73 -19.21
CA ARG A 87 6.09 11.99 -19.16
C ARG A 87 6.18 10.76 -18.26
N ASP A 88 7.28 10.03 -18.34
CA ASP A 88 7.48 8.82 -17.54
C ASP A 88 7.63 9.14 -16.07
N ASP A 89 8.34 10.21 -15.71
CA ASP A 89 8.48 10.65 -14.30
C ASP A 89 7.16 11.12 -13.71
N ARG A 90 6.31 11.79 -14.51
CA ARG A 90 4.93 12.11 -14.11
C ARG A 90 4.08 10.85 -13.92
N LYS A 91 4.24 9.84 -14.78
CA LYS A 91 3.58 8.53 -14.63
C LYS A 91 4.04 7.83 -13.35
N ARG A 92 5.34 7.85 -13.05
CA ARG A 92 5.93 7.32 -11.80
C ARG A 92 5.38 8.03 -10.57
N LEU A 93 5.30 9.37 -10.59
CA LEU A 93 4.73 10.18 -9.52
C LEU A 93 3.25 9.84 -9.27
N ALA A 94 2.46 9.66 -10.35
CA ALA A 94 1.06 9.24 -10.25
C ALA A 94 0.90 7.86 -9.58
N TYR A 95 1.73 6.88 -9.95
CA TYR A 95 1.71 5.58 -9.29
C TYR A 95 2.15 5.62 -7.82
N LEU A 96 3.15 6.44 -7.49
CA LEU A 96 3.52 6.67 -6.09
C LEU A 96 2.34 7.22 -5.29
N ALA A 97 1.60 8.18 -5.85
CA ALA A 97 0.42 8.74 -5.19
C ALA A 97 -0.66 7.69 -4.92
N ILE A 98 -0.94 6.81 -5.90
CA ILE A 98 -1.88 5.69 -5.73
C ILE A 98 -1.37 4.71 -4.66
N PHE A 99 -0.09 4.36 -4.71
CA PHE A 99 0.50 3.44 -3.76
C PHE A 99 0.46 3.97 -2.33
N THR A 100 0.99 5.17 -2.11
CA THR A 100 1.07 5.78 -0.78
C THR A 100 -0.30 6.15 -0.23
N GLY A 101 -1.17 6.74 -1.06
CA GLY A 101 -2.48 7.25 -0.62
C GLY A 101 -3.56 6.17 -0.47
N TYR A 102 -3.59 5.17 -1.35
CA TYR A 102 -4.68 4.19 -1.42
C TYR A 102 -4.28 2.78 -0.99
N ILE A 103 -3.15 2.27 -1.51
CA ILE A 103 -2.74 0.88 -1.25
C ILE A 103 -2.14 0.76 0.15
N GLU A 104 -1.22 1.65 0.52
CA GLU A 104 -0.61 1.66 1.83
C GLU A 104 -1.45 2.41 2.86
N GLY A 105 -2.15 3.48 2.44
CA GLY A 105 -3.16 4.15 3.26
C GLY A 105 -2.67 4.58 4.65
N ARG A 106 -1.38 4.88 4.80
CA ARG A 106 -0.77 5.27 6.09
C ARG A 106 -1.12 6.72 6.43
N LYS A 107 -0.84 7.11 7.68
CA LYS A 107 -0.95 8.52 8.10
C LYS A 107 -0.10 9.41 7.19
N TYR A 108 -0.59 10.62 6.92
CA TYR A 108 0.03 11.58 5.98
C TYR A 108 1.54 11.74 6.14
N SER A 109 2.03 11.86 7.38
CA SER A 109 3.44 12.08 7.71
C SER A 109 4.30 10.83 7.81
N THR A 110 3.73 9.64 7.65
CA THR A 110 4.51 8.39 7.75
C THR A 110 5.18 8.11 6.40
N PRO A 111 6.52 7.98 6.35
CA PRO A 111 7.20 7.59 5.13
C PRO A 111 6.67 6.25 4.61
N THR A 112 6.44 6.17 3.31
CA THR A 112 6.08 4.92 2.66
C THR A 112 7.22 3.91 2.70
N ARG A 113 6.90 2.62 2.62
CA ARG A 113 7.91 1.56 2.48
C ARG A 113 8.73 1.75 1.20
N VAL A 114 10.00 2.15 1.36
CA VAL A 114 10.92 2.47 0.26
C VAL A 114 11.08 1.31 -0.73
N SER A 115 11.16 0.07 -0.26
CA SER A 115 11.30 -1.13 -1.11
C SER A 115 10.16 -1.25 -2.12
N LEU A 116 8.92 -1.03 -1.69
CA LEU A 116 7.75 -1.09 -2.55
C LEU A 116 7.60 0.16 -3.41
N ALA A 117 7.92 1.34 -2.87
CA ALA A 117 7.88 2.59 -3.63
C ALA A 117 8.83 2.53 -4.85
N ARG A 118 10.02 1.92 -4.71
CA ARG A 118 11.00 1.75 -5.80
C ARG A 118 10.49 0.98 -7.00
N LEU A 119 9.40 0.19 -6.88
CA LEU A 119 8.79 -0.50 -8.01
C LEU A 119 8.31 0.46 -9.10
N VAL A 120 8.02 1.73 -8.81
CA VAL A 120 7.61 2.69 -9.86
C VAL A 120 8.70 2.92 -10.92
N MET A 121 9.96 2.60 -10.61
CA MET A 121 11.02 2.64 -11.62
C MET A 121 10.84 1.57 -12.70
N GLU A 122 10.14 0.47 -12.40
CA GLU A 122 9.81 -0.63 -13.30
C GLU A 122 8.28 -0.71 -13.51
N LEU A 123 7.73 0.22 -14.30
CA LEU A 123 6.26 0.42 -14.41
C LEU A 123 5.47 -0.85 -14.76
N GLU A 124 5.96 -1.70 -15.67
CA GLU A 124 5.29 -2.96 -16.01
C GLU A 124 5.21 -3.92 -14.81
N ARG A 125 6.31 -4.01 -14.04
CA ARG A 125 6.36 -4.81 -12.82
C ARG A 125 5.47 -4.21 -11.74
N PHE A 126 5.41 -2.88 -11.62
CA PHE A 126 4.49 -2.19 -10.72
C PHE A 126 3.04 -2.52 -11.07
N GLU A 127 2.62 -2.36 -12.32
CA GLU A 127 1.24 -2.61 -12.77
C GLU A 127 0.81 -4.07 -12.51
N ASN A 128 1.74 -5.02 -12.64
CA ASN A 128 1.50 -6.46 -12.40
C ASN A 128 1.78 -6.93 -10.97
N TYR A 129 2.24 -6.06 -10.07
CA TYR A 129 2.58 -6.45 -8.70
C TYR A 129 1.31 -6.85 -7.91
N PRO A 130 1.37 -7.81 -6.96
CA PRO A 130 0.20 -8.25 -6.21
C PRO A 130 -0.20 -7.26 -5.11
N TRP A 131 -0.54 -6.03 -5.51
CA TRP A 131 -0.96 -4.95 -4.62
C TRP A 131 -2.15 -5.30 -3.74
N GLY A 132 -3.01 -6.22 -4.20
CA GLY A 132 -4.15 -6.67 -3.40
C GLY A 132 -3.70 -7.38 -2.12
N ARG A 133 -2.61 -8.17 -2.17
CA ARG A 133 -2.03 -8.78 -0.96
C ARG A 133 -1.36 -7.75 -0.05
N VAL A 134 -0.69 -6.75 -0.64
CA VAL A 134 -0.06 -5.66 0.12
C VAL A 134 -1.12 -4.89 0.90
N ALA A 135 -2.16 -4.41 0.21
CA ALA A 135 -3.25 -3.66 0.81
C ALA A 135 -4.04 -4.51 1.82
N PHE A 136 -4.34 -5.77 1.49
CA PHE A 136 -5.03 -6.67 2.41
C PHE A 136 -4.25 -6.90 3.70
N LYS A 137 -2.92 -7.10 3.62
CA LYS A 137 -2.08 -7.22 4.83
C LYS A 137 -2.15 -5.96 5.69
N VAL A 138 -2.01 -4.78 5.07
CA VAL A 138 -2.12 -3.49 5.78
C VAL A 138 -3.49 -3.35 6.46
N LEU A 139 -4.57 -3.71 5.77
CA LEU A 139 -5.92 -3.71 6.32
C LEU A 139 -6.04 -4.65 7.52
N MET A 140 -5.59 -5.90 7.38
CA MET A 140 -5.66 -6.91 8.44
C MET A 140 -4.86 -6.49 9.68
N ASP A 141 -3.64 -5.98 9.49
CA ASP A 141 -2.81 -5.49 10.59
C ASP A 141 -3.46 -4.28 11.27
N SER A 142 -4.12 -3.38 10.51
CA SER A 142 -4.81 -2.20 11.05
C SER A 142 -6.08 -2.54 11.82
N VAL A 143 -6.86 -3.53 11.36
CA VAL A 143 -8.09 -3.96 12.06
C VAL A 143 -7.74 -4.76 13.31
N LYS A 144 -6.75 -5.66 13.24
CA LYS A 144 -6.40 -6.55 14.36
C LYS A 144 -5.51 -5.91 15.43
N SER A 145 -4.80 -4.84 15.12
CA SER A 145 -4.02 -4.07 16.11
C SER A 145 -4.86 -3.13 16.96
N ARG A 146 -6.13 -2.90 16.61
CA ARG A 146 -7.04 -2.10 17.43
C ARG A 146 -7.48 -2.94 18.62
N ASP A 147 -6.98 -2.58 19.80
CA ASP A 147 -7.46 -3.15 21.06
C ASP A 147 -8.87 -2.60 21.33
N ILE A 148 -9.87 -3.48 21.31
CA ILE A 148 -11.29 -3.14 21.49
C ILE A 148 -11.72 -3.35 22.96
N SER A 149 -10.78 -3.74 23.84
CA SER A 149 -11.04 -4.12 25.22
C SER A 149 -11.53 -2.98 26.13
N GLY A 150 -11.53 -1.73 25.67
CA GLY A 150 -11.97 -0.55 26.43
C GLY A 150 -13.26 0.13 25.95
N CYS A 151 -14.03 -0.48 25.04
CA CYS A 151 -15.21 0.15 24.41
C CYS A 151 -16.58 -0.36 24.91
N TYR A 152 -16.64 -1.02 26.07
CA TYR A 152 -17.89 -1.45 26.71
C TYR A 152 -18.00 -0.90 28.12
#